data_AF-A0A5N5WAT5-F1
#
_entry.id   AF-A0A5N5WAT5-F1
#
_cell.length_a   1.000
_cell.length_b   1.000
_cell.length_c   1.000
_cell.angle_alpha   90.00
_cell.angle_beta   90.00
_cell.angle_gamma   90.00
#
_symmetry.space_group_name_H-M   'P 1'
#
loop_
_entity.id
_entity.type
_entity.pdbx_description
1 polymer ?
#
loop_
_entity_poly.entity_id
_entity_poly.type
_entity_poly.pdbx_seq_one_letter_code
_entity_poly.pdbx_strand_id
1 'polypeptide(L)' 'MADWIPQPLELILDTELDQLGVAVGWDVDTRQLTLRPVAGGRTWRPAKYRRADAMDRLRARVIERNREGRR' A
#
# COMPACT_ATOMS: atom_id res chain seq x y z
N MET A 1 21.29 0.27 10.21
CA MET A 1 20.14 0.87 9.50
C MET A 1 18.90 0.46 10.27
N ALA A 2 18.01 1.40 10.62
CA ALA A 2 16.82 1.06 11.39
C ALA A 2 15.90 0.16 10.54
N ASP A 3 15.59 -1.03 11.04
CA ASP A 3 14.55 -1.89 10.47
C ASP A 3 13.22 -1.15 10.60
N TRP A 4 12.75 -0.56 9.50
CA TRP A 4 11.47 0.11 9.47
C TRP A 4 10.34 -0.90 9.65
N ILE A 5 9.49 -0.66 10.65
CA ILE A 5 8.29 -1.47 10.93
C ILE A 5 7.05 -0.70 10.47
N PRO A 6 6.25 -1.25 9.53
CA PRO A 6 4.99 -0.63 9.11
C PRO A 6 4.02 -0.44 10.27
N GLN A 7 3.45 0.76 10.39
CA GLN A 7 2.44 1.06 11.39
C GLN A 7 1.04 0.69 10.90
N PRO A 8 0.09 0.35 11.80
CA PRO A 8 -1.31 0.19 11.42
C PRO A 8 -1.85 1.43 10.71
N LEU A 9 -2.65 1.23 9.66
CA LEU A 9 -3.21 2.28 8.81
C LEU A 9 -2.19 3.11 8.02
N GLU A 10 -0.91 2.75 8.07
CA GLU A 10 0.12 3.37 7.24
C GLU A 10 -0.12 3.04 5.76
N LEU A 11 0.13 4.02 4.90
CA LEU A 11 0.05 3.82 3.46
C LEU A 11 1.37 3.29 2.91
N ILE A 12 1.27 2.20 2.16
CA ILE A 12 2.41 1.41 1.68
C ILE A 12 2.26 1.22 0.18
N LEU A 13 3.38 1.32 -0.54
CA LEU A 13 3.45 0.96 -1.95
C LEU A 13 3.99 -0.47 -2.07
N ASP A 14 3.19 -1.33 -2.68
CA ASP A 14 3.65 -2.59 -3.24
C ASP A 14 4.37 -2.27 -4.56
N THR A 15 5.70 -2.45 -4.56
CA THR A 15 6.54 -2.08 -5.70
C THR A 15 6.49 -3.09 -6.85
N GLU A 16 6.00 -4.31 -6.59
CA GLU A 16 5.86 -5.32 -7.64
C GLU A 16 4.55 -5.18 -8.40
N LEU A 17 3.48 -4.83 -7.69
CA LEU A 17 2.17 -4.58 -8.30
C LEU A 17 1.95 -3.11 -8.69
N ASP A 18 2.87 -2.22 -8.35
CA ASP A 18 2.74 -0.76 -8.46
C ASP A 18 1.40 -0.27 -7.89
N GLN A 19 1.06 -0.79 -6.70
CA GLN A 19 -0.24 -0.61 -6.08
C GLN A 19 -0.13 -0.10 -4.65
N LEU A 20 -0.92 0.92 -4.30
CA LEU A 20 -1.04 1.39 -2.93
C LEU A 20 -2.01 0.55 -2.12
N GLY A 21 -1.60 0.25 -0.89
CA GLY A 21 -2.42 -0.40 0.12
C GLY A 21 -2.24 0.21 1.50
N VAL A 22 -3.27 0.06 2.32
CA VAL A 22 -3.25 0.42 3.73
C VAL A 22 -2.78 -0.79 4.54
N ALA A 23 -1.79 -0.61 5.40
CA ALA A 23 -1.33 -1.64 6.33
C ALA A 23 -2.43 -2.00 7.32
N VAL A 24 -2.86 -3.27 7.30
CA VAL A 24 -3.91 -3.79 8.19
C VAL A 24 -3.42 -4.93 9.09
N GLY A 25 -2.20 -5.41 8.87
CA GLY A 25 -1.56 -6.40 9.73
C GLY A 25 -0.06 -6.48 9.48
N TRP A 26 0.71 -6.69 10.54
CA TRP A 26 2.15 -6.92 10.51
C TRP A 26 2.47 -8.10 11.41
N ASP A 27 3.09 -9.14 10.85
CA ASP A 27 3.57 -10.29 11.59
C ASP A 27 5.06 -10.09 11.90
N VAL A 28 5.39 -9.95 13.19
CA VAL A 28 6.75 -9.63 13.65
C VAL A 28 7.71 -10.80 13.46
N ASP A 29 7.22 -12.03 13.62
CA ASP A 29 8.04 -13.25 13.56
C ASP A 29 8.44 -13.57 12.13
N THR A 30 7.52 -13.41 11.18
CA THR A 30 7.72 -13.70 9.76
C THR A 30 8.07 -12.48 8.91
N ARG A 31 8.02 -11.27 9.51
CA ARG A 31 8.16 -9.98 8.81
C ARG A 31 7.19 -9.83 7.62
N GLN A 32 6.00 -10.42 7.73
CA GLN A 32 4.98 -10.36 6.69
C GLN A 32 4.01 -9.20 6.90
N LEU A 33 3.86 -8.37 5.87
CA LEU A 33 2.90 -7.30 5.82
C LEU A 33 1.60 -7.79 5.16
N THR A 34 0.46 -7.35 5.69
CA THR A 34 -0.85 -7.50 5.06
C THR A 34 -1.40 -6.12 4.70
N LEU A 35 -1.71 -5.95 3.42
CA LEU A 35 -2.27 -4.73 2.85
C LEU A 35 -3.74 -4.91 2.47
N ARG A 36 -4.49 -3.82 2.51
CA ARG A 36 -5.84 -3.71 1.97
C ARG A 36 -5.93 -2.56 0.96
N PRO A 37 -6.72 -2.68 -0.12
CA PRO A 37 -6.78 -1.60 -1.11
C PRO A 37 -7.36 -0.34 -0.48
N VAL A 38 -6.91 0.83 -0.94
CA VAL A 38 -7.38 2.14 -0.42
C VAL A 38 -8.90 2.30 -0.60
N ALA A 39 -9.43 1.89 -1.76
CA ALA A 39 -10.86 1.88 -2.07
C ALA A 39 -11.67 0.79 -1.34
N GLY A 40 -11.04 -0.02 -0.49
CA GLY A 40 -11.63 -1.24 0.09
C GLY A 40 -11.50 -2.45 -0.84
N GLY A 41 -11.66 -3.64 -0.28
CA GLY A 41 -11.56 -4.90 -1.02
C GLY A 41 -10.78 -5.98 -0.27
N ARG A 42 -10.38 -7.02 -1.00
CA ARG A 42 -9.66 -8.18 -0.46
C ARG A 42 -8.23 -7.80 -0.10
N THR A 43 -7.77 -8.28 1.06
CA THR A 43 -6.39 -8.09 1.49
C THR A 43 -5.40 -8.91 0.65
N TRP A 44 -4.16 -8.46 0.59
CA TRP A 44 -3.05 -9.19 -0.02
C TRP A 44 -1.76 -9.02 0.79
N ARG A 45 -0.75 -9.82 0.46
CA ARG A 45 0.58 -9.76 1.07
C ARG A 45 1.60 -9.37 0.01
N PRO A 46 2.20 -8.17 0.06
CA PRO A 46 3.22 -7.76 -0.88
C PRO A 46 4.52 -8.55 -0.65
N ALA A 47 5.23 -8.93 -1.71
CA ALA A 47 6.56 -9.52 -1.59
C ALA A 47 7.68 -8.45 -1.55
N LYS A 48 7.50 -7.30 -2.21
CA LYS A 48 8.35 -6.12 -2.04
C LYS A 48 7.54 -4.85 -1.84
N TYR A 49 7.93 -4.03 -0.85
CA TYR A 49 7.18 -2.83 -0.51
C TYR A 49 8.07 -1.75 0.12
N ARG A 50 7.57 -0.51 0.08
CA ARG A 50 8.15 0.65 0.79
C ARG A 50 7.07 1.57 1.33
N ARG A 51 7.43 2.44 2.27
CA ARG A 51 6.57 3.54 2.73
C ARG A 51 6.15 4.39 1.53
N ALA A 52 4.84 4.66 1.42
CA ALA A 52 4.34 5.56 0.39
C ALA A 52 4.67 7.01 0.76
N ASP A 53 5.22 7.74 -0.20
CA ASP A 53 5.51 9.16 -0.05
C ASP A 53 4.33 10.03 -0.52
N ALA A 54 4.50 11.36 -0.45
CA ALA A 54 3.47 12.31 -0.88
C ALA A 54 3.17 12.23 -2.40
N MET A 55 4.17 11.89 -3.21
CA MET A 55 4.03 11.77 -4.66
C MET A 55 3.30 10.49 -5.05
N ASP A 56 3.54 9.38 -4.35
CA ASP A 56 2.80 8.13 -4.56
C ASP A 56 1.31 8.32 -4.31
N ARG A 57 0.98 9.01 -3.20
CA ARG A 57 -0.41 9.38 -2.86
C ARG A 57 -1.07 10.20 -3.97
N LEU A 58 -0.34 11.19 -4.50
CA LEU A 58 -0.83 12.04 -5.57
C LEU A 58 -1.07 11.22 -6.85
N ARG A 59 -0.11 10.38 -7.25
CA ARG A 59 -0.22 9.52 -8.43
C ARG A 59 -1.41 8.57 -8.35
N ALA A 60 -1.58 7.90 -7.22
CA ALA A 60 -2.71 6.99 -7.04
C ALA A 60 -4.06 7.72 -7.16
N ARG A 61 -4.18 8.91 -6.56
CA ARG A 61 -5.39 9.72 -6.66
C ARG A 61 -5.69 10.17 -8.10
N VAL A 62 -4.66 10.48 -8.88
CA VAL A 62 -4.79 10.81 -10.31
C VAL A 62 -5.25 9.58 -11.11
N ILE A 63 -4.67 8.40 -10.85
CA ILE A 63 -5.05 7.14 -11.51
C ILE A 63 -6.52 6.78 -11.21
N GLU A 64 -6.94 6.90 -9.96
CA GLU A 64 -8.33 6.65 -9.55
C GLU A 64 -9.30 7.60 -10.26
N ARG A 65 -9.01 8.90 -10.26
CA ARG A 65 -9.85 9.91 -10.92
C ARG A 65 -9.94 9.71 -12.44
N ASN A 66 -8.85 9.29 -13.07
CA ASN A 66 -8.84 8.95 -14.50
C ASN A 66 -9.68 7.70 -14.83
N ARG A 67 -9.80 6.74 -13.90
CA ARG A 67 -10.70 5.59 -14.06
C ARG A 67 -12.17 6.00 -13.90
N GLU A 68 -12.48 6.90 -12.97
CA GLU A 68 -13.84 7.41 -12.76
C GLU A 68 -14.35 8.24 -13.94
N GLY A 69 -13.50 9.09 -14.54
CA GLY A 69 -13.88 9.92 -15.69
C GLY A 69 -14.06 9.17 -17.01
N ARG A 70 -13.82 7.85 -17.04
CA ARG A 70 -13.94 6.99 -18.22
C ARG A 70 -15.23 6.15 -18.24
N ARG A 71 -16.15 6.41 -17.31
CA ARG A 71 -17.38 5.64 -17.12
C ARG A 71 -18.62 6.45 -17.46
#